data_AF-A0A248TN67-F1
#
_entry.id   AF-A0A248TN67-F1
#
_cell.length_a   1.000
_cell.length_b   1.000
_cell.length_c   1.000
_cell.angle_alpha   90.00
_cell.angle_beta   90.00
_cell.angle_gamma   90.00
#
_symmetry.space_group_name_H-M   'P 1'
#
loop_
_entity.id
_entity.type
_entity.pdbx_description
1 polymer ?
#
loop_
_entity_poly.entity_id
_entity_poly.type
_entity_poly.pdbx_seq_one_letter_code
_entity_poly.pdbx_strand_id
1 'polypeptide(L)'
;MNTSKAMLKAVKYYGGTLLIAGIIIFSIGFFGNVSSTLTGIGIGTVMGAIFVFLMGVFFVATEEVLEKTGRRKSKLDTLAKVTATSIKTK
;
A
#
# COMPACT_ATOMS: atom_id res chain seq x y z
N MET A 1 -5.47 -11.61 -17.47
CA MET A 1 -5.73 -10.21 -17.07
C MET A 1 -5.15 -10.00 -15.68
N ASN A 2 -4.39 -8.94 -15.48
CA ASN A 2 -3.30 -8.91 -14.49
C ASN A 2 -3.81 -8.40 -13.13
N THR A 3 -4.30 -9.31 -12.30
CA THR A 3 -4.97 -9.05 -11.01
C THR A 3 -4.19 -8.10 -10.08
N SER A 4 -2.86 -8.16 -10.09
CA SER A 4 -1.98 -7.30 -9.29
C SER A 4 -2.09 -5.81 -9.64
N LYS A 5 -2.30 -5.45 -10.90
CA LYS A 5 -2.46 -4.03 -11.30
C LYS A 5 -3.81 -3.45 -10.87
N ALA A 6 -4.84 -4.29 -10.78
CA ALA A 6 -6.16 -3.90 -10.32
C ALA A 6 -6.18 -3.67 -8.80
N MET A 7 -5.51 -4.56 -8.05
CA MET A 7 -5.36 -4.42 -6.59
C MET A 7 -4.63 -3.13 -6.22
N LEU A 8 -3.50 -2.84 -6.86
CA LEU A 8 -2.72 -1.62 -6.58
C LEU A 8 -3.52 -0.33 -6.88
N LYS A 9 -4.35 -0.34 -7.93
CA LYS A 9 -5.27 0.76 -8.25
C LYS A 9 -6.37 0.90 -7.21
N ALA A 10 -6.94 -0.21 -6.76
CA ALA A 10 -7.96 -0.23 -5.73
C ALA A 10 -7.40 0.32 -4.41
N VAL A 11 -6.24 -0.17 -3.96
CA VAL A 11 -5.58 0.31 -2.73
C VAL A 11 -5.25 1.80 -2.82
N LYS A 12 -4.78 2.30 -3.97
CA LYS A 12 -4.54 3.74 -4.17
C LYS A 12 -5.82 4.58 -4.07
N TYR A 13 -6.95 4.05 -4.56
CA TYR A 13 -8.24 4.73 -4.53
C TYR A 13 -8.84 4.71 -3.13
N TYR A 14 -8.92 3.53 -2.50
CA TYR A 14 -9.46 3.35 -1.16
C TYR A 14 -8.59 4.03 -0.09
N GLY A 15 -7.26 3.95 -0.20
CA GLY A 15 -6.33 4.63 0.70
C GLY A 15 -6.46 6.16 0.64
N GLY A 16 -6.64 6.73 -0.55
CA GLY A 16 -6.90 8.16 -0.73
C GLY A 16 -8.23 8.60 -0.10
N THR A 17 -9.31 7.84 -0.33
CA THR A 17 -10.63 8.16 0.25
C THR A 17 -10.63 8.07 1.78
N LEU A 18 -9.91 7.10 2.34
CA LEU A 18 -9.84 6.90 3.78
C LEU A 18 -8.99 7.97 4.47
N LEU A 19 -7.92 8.43 3.82
CA LEU A 19 -7.14 9.57 4.28
C LEU A 19 -7.98 10.86 4.31
N ILE A 20 -8.75 11.12 3.26
CA ILE A 20 -9.64 12.29 3.18
C ILE A 20 -10.72 12.22 4.26
N ALA A 21 -11.36 11.07 4.44
CA ALA A 21 -12.35 10.87 5.49
C ALA A 21 -11.76 11.07 6.89
N GLY A 22 -10.56 10.56 7.15
CA GLY A 22 -9.84 10.75 8.42
C GLY A 22 -9.50 12.21 8.70
N ILE A 23 -9.06 12.97 7.70
CA ILE A 23 -8.78 14.41 7.83
C ILE A 23 -10.05 15.19 8.17
N ILE A 24 -11.18 14.89 7.52
CA ILE A 24 -12.46 15.57 7.79
C ILE A 24 -12.93 15.32 9.24
N ILE A 25 -12.92 14.06 9.69
CA ILE A 25 -13.34 13.70 11.04
C ILE A 25 -12.38 14.31 12.07
N PHE A 26 -11.07 14.34 11.80
CA PHE A 26 -10.10 15.01 12.65
C PHE A 26 -10.33 16.51 12.74
N SER A 27 -10.57 17.20 11.62
CA SER A 27 -10.85 18.64 11.62
C SER A 27 -12.11 18.97 12.40
N ILE A 28 -13.17 18.16 12.30
CA ILE A 28 -14.40 18.34 13.09
C ILE A 28 -14.14 18.11 14.58
N GLY A 29 -13.40 17.05 14.95
CA GLY A 29 -13.07 16.74 16.35
C GLY A 29 -12.07 17.70 17.00
N PHE A 30 -11.20 18.35 16.22
CA PHE A 30 -10.21 19.30 16.72
C PHE A 30 -10.75 20.72 16.88
N PHE A 31 -11.58 21.20 15.93
CA PHE A 31 -12.19 22.53 16.00
C PHE A 31 -13.46 22.57 16.86
N GLY A 32 -14.14 21.43 17.00
CA GLY A 32 -15.21 21.26 17.97
C GLY A 32 -14.61 21.23 19.39
N ASN A 33 -14.54 22.39 20.04
CA ASN A 33 -14.10 22.55 21.42
C ASN A 33 -15.12 21.92 22.40
N VAL A 34 -15.27 20.60 22.39
CA VAL A 34 -16.35 19.90 23.08
C VAL A 34 -15.80 18.93 24.12
N SER A 35 -15.64 19.34 25.37
CA SER A 35 -15.48 18.44 26.53
C SER A 35 -14.26 17.48 26.55
N SER A 36 -13.72 17.22 27.75
CA SER A 36 -12.60 16.30 27.98
C SER A 36 -12.78 14.89 27.38
N THR A 37 -14.03 14.46 27.14
CA THR A 37 -14.35 13.16 26.54
C THR A 37 -14.15 13.14 25.02
N LEU A 38 -14.47 14.24 24.31
CA LEU A 38 -14.33 14.26 22.84
C LEU A 38 -12.88 14.42 22.42
N THR A 39 -12.03 15.06 23.22
CA THR A 39 -10.58 15.11 23.00
C THR A 39 -9.97 13.70 22.96
N GLY A 40 -10.42 12.80 23.83
CA GLY A 40 -9.98 11.40 23.83
C GLY A 40 -10.37 10.65 22.56
N ILE A 41 -11.59 10.88 22.08
CA ILE A 41 -12.08 10.34 20.79
C ILE A 41 -11.28 10.93 19.62
N GLY A 42 -10.96 12.22 19.68
CA GLY A 42 -10.12 12.91 18.70
C GLY A 42 -8.73 12.30 18.61
N ILE A 43 -8.06 12.09 19.75
CA ILE A 43 -6.73 11.46 19.79
C ILE A 43 -6.78 10.03 19.25
N GLY A 44 -7.79 9.24 19.65
CA GLY A 44 -7.98 7.88 19.14
C GLY A 44 -8.22 7.84 17.63
N THR A 45 -8.98 8.81 17.11
CA THR A 45 -9.26 8.92 15.67
C THR A 45 -8.01 9.31 14.89
N VAL A 46 -7.19 10.23 15.40
CA VAL A 46 -5.92 10.62 14.77
C VAL A 46 -4.92 9.46 14.77
N MET A 47 -4.75 8.81 15.93
CA MET A 47 -3.84 7.67 16.05
C MET A 47 -4.28 6.51 15.16
N GLY A 48 -5.58 6.24 15.08
CA GLY A 48 -6.15 5.24 14.17
C GLY A 48 -5.97 5.62 12.70
N ALA A 49 -6.22 6.87 12.33
CA ALA A 49 -6.04 7.36 10.96
C ALA A 49 -4.58 7.24 10.49
N ILE A 50 -3.62 7.61 11.36
CA ILE A 50 -2.18 7.44 11.08
C ILE A 50 -1.84 5.96 10.90
N PHE A 51 -2.35 5.08 11.78
CA PHE A 51 -2.06 3.65 11.69
C PHE A 51 -2.55 3.03 10.38
N VAL A 52 -3.80 3.33 9.99
CA VAL A 52 -4.37 2.80 8.75
C VAL A 52 -3.68 3.41 7.53
N PHE A 53 -3.28 4.69 7.59
CA PHE A 53 -2.50 5.33 6.54
C PHE A 53 -1.13 4.67 6.34
N LEU A 54 -0.38 4.45 7.43
CA LEU A 54 0.91 3.77 7.39
C LEU A 54 0.78 2.34 6.84
N MET A 55 -0.23 1.58 7.30
CA MET A 55 -0.49 0.23 6.78
C MET A 55 -0.79 0.24 5.28
N GLY A 56 -1.59 1.20 4.80
CA GLY A 56 -1.88 1.36 3.38
C GLY A 56 -0.63 1.68 2.55
N VAL A 57 0.21 2.61 3.02
CA VAL A 57 1.48 2.99 2.33
C VAL A 57 2.48 1.82 2.33
N PHE A 58 2.61 1.10 3.45
CA PHE A 58 3.50 -0.05 3.54
C PHE A 58 3.08 -1.18 2.61
N PHE A 59 1.78 -1.41 2.44
CA PHE A 59 1.27 -2.44 1.55
C PHE A 59 1.60 -2.13 0.08
N VAL A 60 1.39 -0.88 -0.35
CA VAL A 60 1.78 -0.42 -1.70
C VAL A 60 3.28 -0.54 -1.92
N ALA A 61 4.09 -0.10 -0.95
CA ALA A 61 5.54 -0.22 -1.03
C ALA A 61 5.99 -1.69 -1.13
N THR A 62 5.36 -2.58 -0.36
CA THR A 62 5.65 -4.02 -0.38
C THR A 62 5.25 -4.66 -1.69
N GLU A 63 4.10 -4.29 -2.27
CA GLU A 63 3.69 -4.75 -3.61
C GLU A 63 4.69 -4.32 -4.68
N GLU A 64 5.23 -3.10 -4.62
CA GLU A 64 6.24 -2.63 -5.58
C GLU A 64 7.56 -3.43 -5.48
N VAL A 65 8.00 -3.74 -4.25
CA VAL A 65 9.21 -4.56 -4.01
C VAL A 65 9.00 -6.02 -4.42
N LEU A 66 7.82 -6.57 -4.16
CA LEU A 66 7.45 -7.94 -4.55
C LEU A 66 7.35 -8.08 -6.07
N GLU A 67 6.77 -7.09 -6.77
CA GLU A 67 6.72 -7.07 -8.24
C GLU A 67 8.12 -7.03 -8.86
N LYS A 68 9.02 -6.18 -8.34
CA LYS A 68 10.42 -6.12 -8.77
C LYS A 68 11.14 -7.46 -8.58
N THR A 69 10.89 -8.16 -7.48
CA THR A 69 11.53 -9.45 -7.18
C THR A 69 11.03 -10.57 -8.10
N GLY A 70 9.72 -10.69 -8.30
CA GLY A 70 9.13 -11.69 -9.20
C GLY A 70 9.61 -11.53 -10.65
N ARG A 71 9.72 -10.28 -11.12
CA ARG A 71 10.20 -9.96 -12.46
C ARG A 71 11.68 -10.28 -12.66
N ARG A 72 12.50 -10.15 -11.61
CA ARG A 72 13.92 -10.54 -11.62
C ARG A 72 14.06 -12.07 -11.73
N LYS A 73 13.29 -12.85 -10.98
CA LYS A 73 13.31 -14.32 -11.01
C LYS A 73 12.96 -14.89 -12.39
N SER A 74 11.89 -14.39 -13.01
CA SER A 74 11.50 -14.79 -14.38
C SER A 74 12.58 -14.47 -15.43
N LYS A 75 13.32 -13.37 -15.25
CA LYS A 75 14.44 -13.01 -16.12
C LYS A 75 15.62 -13.97 -15.94
N LEU A 76 15.94 -14.37 -14.70
CA LEU A 76 16.98 -15.37 -14.42
C LEU A 76 16.61 -16.75 -14.97
N ASP A 77 15.36 -17.19 -14.85
CA ASP A 77 14.91 -18.49 -15.39
C ASP A 77 14.99 -18.52 -16.92
N THR A 78 14.70 -17.40 -17.58
CA THR A 78 14.85 -17.25 -19.03
C THR A 78 16.32 -17.28 -19.43
N LEU A 79 17.19 -16.57 -18.71
CA LEU A 79 18.64 -16.57 -18.97
C LEU A 79 19.25 -17.95 -18.74
N ALA A 80 18.84 -18.66 -17.69
CA ALA A 80 19.29 -20.03 -17.43
C ALA A 80 18.88 -20.98 -18.56
N LYS A 81 17.64 -20.87 -19.08
CA LYS A 81 17.20 -21.64 -20.26
C LYS A 81 17.96 -21.30 -21.53
N VAL A 82 18.24 -20.02 -21.78
CA VAL A 82 19.00 -19.59 -22.96
C VAL A 82 20.44 -20.12 -22.90
N THR A 83 21.10 -20.02 -21.75
CA THR A 83 22.45 -20.55 -21.55
C THR A 83 22.48 -22.06 -21.71
N ALA A 84 21.55 -22.79 -21.08
CA ALA A 84 21.45 -24.25 -21.21
C ALA A 84 21.20 -24.70 -22.66
N THR A 85 20.43 -23.94 -23.43
CA THR A 85 20.16 -24.21 -24.85
C THR A 85 21.38 -23.90 -25.73
N SER A 86 22.14 -22.85 -25.42
CA SER A 86 23.37 -22.50 -26.15
C SER A 86 24.49 -23.54 -25.94
N ILE A 87 24.55 -24.18 -24.78
CA ILE A 87 25.52 -25.24 -24.48
C ILE A 87 25.13 -26.57 -25.15
N LYS A 88 23.83 -26.85 -25.31
CA LYS A 88 23.34 -28.09 -25.97
C LYS A 88 23.45 -28.07 -27.50
N THR A 89 23.65 -26.89 -28.09
CA THR A 89 23.74 -26.68 -29.55
C THR A 89 25.18 -26.63 -30.06
N LYS A 90 26.16 -26.66 -29.15
CA LYS A 90 27.59 -26.70 -29.47
C LYS A 90 28.17 -28.05 -29.10
#